data_AF-A0A958KNS5-F1
#
_entry.id   AF-A0A958KNS5-F1
#
_cell.length_a   1.000
_cell.length_b   1.000
_cell.length_c   1.000
_cell.angle_alpha   90.00
_cell.angle_beta   90.00
_cell.angle_gamma   90.00
#
_symmetry.space_group_name_H-M   'P 1'
#
loop_
_entity.id
_entity.type
_entity.pdbx_description
1 polymer ?
#
loop_
_entity_poly.entity_id
_entity_poly.type
_entity_poly.pdbx_seq_one_letter_code
_entity_poly.pdbx_strand_id
1 'polypeptide(L)'
;MREGIAGRVGRIVAGSFNAIVDAVENAAPEVVMEQALREIDDAIADVRSELGKEVAKKHLANKRLLEENRKHDELSEQIVMALSDGREDLAEAAVSKQLDIEAQIPVLENSITECSETEAELEGYISALQAKKREMSEELKQYKSSRSEAASPVQASSEKAVSSSSSVQTRVEQAESAFDRVLAAQTGVGSSGAATRTEDAAKLAELEDLARKNRIQERLAEIKSKVQK
;
A
#
# COMPACT_ATOMS: atom_id res chain seq x y z
N MET A 1 -0.45 13.13 -13.21
CA MET A 1 -0.80 12.10 -12.21
C MET A 1 -0.43 12.66 -10.85
N ARG A 2 -1.32 12.57 -9.85
CA ARG A 2 -0.95 12.90 -8.46
C ARG A 2 0.08 11.87 -8.01
N GLU A 3 1.19 12.34 -7.48
CA GLU A 3 2.24 11.48 -6.95
C GLU A 3 1.69 10.61 -5.81
N GLY A 4 2.06 9.33 -5.77
CA GLY A 4 1.71 8.44 -4.66
C GLY A 4 2.47 8.81 -3.38
N ILE A 5 1.91 8.45 -2.22
CA ILE A 5 2.49 8.79 -0.90
C ILE A 5 3.96 8.36 -0.80
N ALA A 6 4.28 7.14 -1.22
CA ALA A 6 5.66 6.64 -1.22
C ALA A 6 6.62 7.51 -2.05
N GLY A 7 6.17 8.00 -3.23
CA GLY A 7 6.96 8.87 -4.08
C GLY A 7 7.22 10.23 -3.42
N ARG A 8 6.18 10.82 -2.82
CA ARG A 8 6.29 12.09 -2.10
C ARG A 8 7.20 11.97 -0.88
N VAL A 9 7.03 10.93 -0.07
CA VAL A 9 7.89 10.63 1.09
C VAL A 9 9.33 10.45 0.63
N GLY A 10 9.57 9.64 -0.40
CA GLY A 10 10.90 9.41 -0.95
C GLY A 10 11.59 10.70 -1.38
N ARG A 11 10.88 11.60 -2.07
CA ARG A 11 11.44 12.90 -2.47
C ARG A 11 11.77 13.78 -1.27
N ILE A 12 10.89 13.86 -0.28
CA ILE A 12 11.08 14.69 0.92
C ILE A 12 12.27 14.19 1.74
N VAL A 13 12.38 12.88 1.95
CA VAL A 13 13.50 12.28 2.71
C VAL A 13 14.82 12.42 1.95
N ALA A 14 14.81 12.29 0.62
CA ALA A 14 16.00 12.45 -0.22
C ALA A 14 16.45 13.92 -0.40
N GLY A 15 15.56 14.90 -0.17
CA GLY A 15 15.88 16.32 -0.28
C GLY A 15 16.95 16.73 0.74
N SER A 16 17.99 17.46 0.30
CA SER A 16 19.05 17.95 1.18
C SER A 16 18.94 19.46 1.39
N PHE A 17 19.33 19.95 2.57
CA PHE A 17 19.48 21.37 2.87
C PHE A 17 20.36 22.10 1.85
N ASN A 18 21.51 21.54 1.50
CA ASN A 18 22.43 22.19 0.56
C ASN A 18 21.77 22.35 -0.81
N ALA A 19 21.01 21.36 -1.27
CA ALA A 19 20.28 21.46 -2.53
C ALA A 19 19.22 22.58 -2.52
N ILE A 20 18.58 22.83 -1.37
CA ILE A 20 17.62 23.93 -1.22
C ILE A 20 18.35 25.28 -1.21
N VAL A 21 19.49 25.40 -0.53
CA VAL A 21 20.27 26.64 -0.49
C VAL A 21 20.89 26.97 -1.84
N ASP A 22 21.50 25.98 -2.51
CA ASP A 22 22.12 26.13 -3.83
C ASP A 22 21.10 26.47 -4.91
N ALA A 23 19.87 25.94 -4.82
CA ALA A 23 18.80 26.26 -5.76
C ALA A 23 18.27 27.70 -5.60
N VAL A 24 18.56 28.35 -4.48
CA VAL A 24 18.00 29.64 -4.10
C VAL A 24 19.13 30.66 -3.93
N GLU A 25 19.89 30.89 -5.00
CA GLU A 25 21.03 31.82 -5.01
C GLU A 25 20.67 33.31 -4.80
N ASN A 26 19.39 33.69 -4.67
CA ASN A 26 18.98 35.10 -4.47
C ASN A 26 17.62 35.33 -3.75
N ALA A 27 16.90 34.31 -3.33
CA ALA A 27 15.63 34.46 -2.60
C ALA A 27 15.78 33.95 -1.16
N ALA A 28 15.04 34.51 -0.21
CA ALA A 28 15.20 34.25 1.23
C ALA A 28 15.24 32.72 1.56
N PRO A 29 16.43 32.11 1.78
CA PRO A 29 16.54 30.66 1.94
C PRO A 29 15.78 30.17 3.16
N GLU A 30 15.74 30.99 4.20
CA GLU A 30 14.96 30.78 5.42
C GLU A 30 13.46 30.54 5.14
N VAL A 31 12.84 31.32 4.25
CA VAL A 31 11.41 31.18 3.92
C VAL A 31 11.16 29.87 3.19
N VAL A 32 12.05 29.50 2.27
CA VAL A 32 11.96 28.24 1.52
C VAL A 32 12.11 27.05 2.47
N MET A 33 13.03 27.14 3.43
CA MET A 33 13.21 26.09 4.44
C MET A 33 12.03 25.97 5.40
N GLU A 34 11.47 27.08 5.86
CA GLU A 34 10.24 27.06 6.67
C GLU A 34 9.07 26.45 5.90
N GLN A 35 8.99 26.71 4.59
CA GLN A 35 8.01 26.07 3.72
C GLN A 35 8.26 24.57 3.56
N ALA A 36 9.51 24.14 3.43
CA ALA A 36 9.86 22.71 3.35
C ALA A 36 9.50 21.96 4.66
N LEU A 37 9.71 22.59 5.82
CA LEU A 37 9.27 22.03 7.10
C LEU A 37 7.74 21.88 7.19
N ARG A 38 6.98 22.84 6.64
CA ARG A 38 5.52 22.73 6.52
C ARG A 38 5.11 21.61 5.58
N GLU A 39 5.80 21.45 4.46
CA GLU A 39 5.54 20.35 3.51
C GLU A 39 5.77 18.96 4.15
N ILE A 40 6.80 18.84 5.01
CA ILE A 40 7.01 17.64 5.82
C ILE A 40 5.85 17.41 6.80
N ASP A 41 5.38 18.45 7.47
CA ASP A 41 4.24 18.34 8.40
C ASP A 41 2.95 17.91 7.69
N ASP A 42 2.68 18.47 6.52
CA ASP A 42 1.56 18.07 5.67
C ASP A 42 1.72 16.61 5.21
N ALA A 43 2.93 16.19 4.84
CA ALA A 43 3.19 14.80 4.46
C ALA A 43 2.98 13.84 5.63
N ILE A 44 3.41 14.21 6.85
CA ILE A 44 3.16 13.41 8.06
C ILE A 44 1.65 13.29 8.33
N ALA A 45 0.90 14.39 8.18
CA ALA A 45 -0.55 14.39 8.36
C ALA A 45 -1.25 13.47 7.36
N ASP A 46 -0.85 13.52 6.10
CA ASP A 46 -1.39 12.65 5.04
C ASP A 46 -1.11 11.17 5.32
N VAL A 47 0.14 10.82 5.67
CA VAL A 47 0.51 9.43 5.99
C VAL A 47 -0.27 8.94 7.22
N ARG A 48 -0.46 9.77 8.25
CA ARG A 48 -1.28 9.43 9.42
C ARG A 48 -2.75 9.22 9.08
N SER A 49 -3.29 10.00 8.15
CA SER A 49 -4.67 9.84 7.67
C SER A 49 -4.87 8.49 7.00
N GLU A 50 -3.94 8.10 6.11
CA GLU A 50 -3.98 6.77 5.48
C GLU A 50 -3.76 5.64 6.49
N LEU A 51 -2.81 5.80 7.43
CA LEU A 51 -2.60 4.82 8.50
C LEU A 51 -3.88 4.58 9.31
N GLY A 52 -4.61 5.66 9.66
CA GLY A 52 -5.89 5.53 10.35
C GLY A 52 -6.94 4.75 9.55
N LYS A 53 -6.94 4.86 8.21
CA LYS A 53 -7.84 4.08 7.35
C LYS A 53 -7.46 2.60 7.33
N GLU A 54 -6.17 2.28 7.22
CA GLU A 54 -5.70 0.89 7.26
C GLU A 54 -5.99 0.22 8.61
N VAL A 55 -5.76 0.93 9.72
CA VAL A 55 -6.13 0.47 11.07
C VAL A 55 -7.62 0.17 11.17
N ALA A 56 -8.47 1.05 10.63
CA ALA A 56 -9.92 0.83 10.63
C ALA A 56 -10.32 -0.39 9.78
N LYS A 57 -9.72 -0.57 8.60
CA LYS A 57 -9.95 -1.73 7.73
C LYS A 57 -9.54 -3.03 8.40
N LYS A 58 -8.34 -3.08 8.98
CA LYS A 58 -7.84 -4.23 9.75
C LYS A 58 -8.76 -4.58 10.91
N HIS A 59 -9.23 -3.58 11.66
CA HIS A 59 -10.16 -3.81 12.77
C HIS A 59 -11.49 -4.40 12.27
N LEU A 60 -12.04 -3.88 11.17
CA LEU A 60 -13.27 -4.41 10.57
C LEU A 60 -13.09 -5.85 10.08
N ALA A 61 -11.96 -6.15 9.43
CA ALA A 61 -11.63 -7.50 8.97
C ALA A 61 -11.50 -8.48 10.15
N ASN A 62 -10.80 -8.08 11.23
CA ASN A 62 -10.73 -8.87 12.46
C ASN A 62 -12.09 -9.11 13.10
N LYS A 63 -12.93 -8.07 13.20
CA LYS A 63 -14.28 -8.21 13.73
C LYS A 63 -15.09 -9.22 12.92
N ARG A 64 -15.02 -9.15 11.59
CA ARG A 64 -15.70 -10.09 10.70
C ARG A 64 -15.16 -11.51 10.85
N LEU A 65 -13.84 -11.68 10.96
CA LEU A 65 -13.22 -12.98 11.21
C LEU A 65 -13.74 -13.61 12.52
N LEU A 66 -13.84 -12.82 13.60
CA LEU A 66 -14.40 -13.29 14.87
C LEU A 66 -15.88 -13.67 14.76
N GLU A 67 -16.67 -12.89 14.03
CA GLU A 67 -18.09 -13.19 13.79
C GLU A 67 -18.28 -14.47 12.97
N GLU A 68 -17.49 -14.66 11.90
CA GLU A 68 -17.55 -15.87 11.08
C GLU A 68 -17.08 -17.12 11.85
N ASN A 69 -16.04 -17.01 12.68
CA ASN A 69 -15.62 -18.11 13.56
C ASN A 69 -16.72 -18.50 14.56
N ARG A 70 -17.38 -17.52 15.20
CA ARG A 70 -18.51 -17.81 16.11
C ARG A 70 -19.66 -18.51 15.38
N LYS A 71 -20.01 -18.05 14.17
CA LYS A 71 -21.04 -18.72 13.36
C LYS A 71 -20.63 -20.14 12.98
N HIS A 72 -19.35 -20.38 12.70
CA HIS A 72 -18.82 -21.71 12.41
C HIS A 72 -18.98 -22.65 13.60
N ASP A 73 -18.66 -22.18 14.81
CA ASP A 73 -18.84 -22.93 16.05
C ASP A 73 -20.34 -23.22 16.32
N GLU A 74 -21.20 -22.21 16.19
CA GLU A 74 -22.65 -22.35 16.34
C GLU A 74 -23.24 -23.36 15.34
N LEU A 75 -22.80 -23.30 14.08
CA LEU A 75 -23.22 -24.27 13.06
C LEU A 75 -22.72 -25.68 13.40
N SER A 76 -21.52 -25.82 13.96
CA SER A 76 -20.99 -27.12 14.39
C SER A 76 -21.90 -27.79 15.43
N GLU A 77 -22.38 -27.02 16.41
CA GLU A 77 -23.34 -27.51 17.41
C GLU A 77 -24.70 -27.86 16.79
N GLN A 78 -25.19 -27.01 15.89
CA GLN A 78 -26.47 -27.23 15.18
C GLN A 78 -26.44 -28.45 14.27
N ILE A 79 -25.31 -28.74 13.62
CA ILE A 79 -25.14 -29.94 12.78
C ILE A 79 -25.30 -31.19 13.64
N VAL A 80 -24.66 -31.24 14.81
CA VAL A 80 -24.75 -32.39 15.72
C VAL A 80 -26.20 -32.58 16.21
N MET A 81 -26.88 -31.50 16.59
CA MET A 81 -28.29 -31.53 16.99
C MET A 81 -29.21 -32.01 15.86
N ALA A 82 -29.02 -31.50 14.64
CA ALA A 82 -29.82 -31.92 13.48
C ALA A 82 -29.62 -33.42 13.17
N LEU A 83 -28.40 -33.92 13.29
CA LEU A 83 -28.10 -35.34 13.11
C LEU A 83 -28.72 -36.22 14.22
N SER A 84 -28.71 -35.78 15.48
CA SER A 84 -29.36 -36.53 16.57
C SER A 84 -30.87 -36.60 16.40
N ASP A 85 -31.47 -35.57 15.82
CA ASP A 85 -32.92 -35.50 15.54
C ASP A 85 -33.31 -36.21 14.22
N GLY A 86 -32.35 -36.83 13.52
CA GLY A 86 -32.58 -37.50 12.24
C GLY A 86 -32.88 -36.55 11.08
N ARG A 87 -32.62 -35.25 11.26
CA ARG A 87 -32.85 -34.20 10.27
C ARG A 87 -31.60 -33.91 9.45
N GLU A 88 -31.26 -34.87 8.60
CA GLU A 88 -30.06 -34.80 7.77
C GLU A 88 -30.11 -33.65 6.75
N ASP A 89 -31.30 -33.24 6.32
CA ASP A 89 -31.54 -32.10 5.42
C ASP A 89 -31.02 -30.78 6.01
N LEU A 90 -31.25 -30.55 7.31
CA LEU A 90 -30.72 -29.39 8.01
C LEU A 90 -29.22 -29.48 8.24
N ALA A 91 -28.73 -30.68 8.58
CA ALA A 91 -27.30 -30.90 8.75
C ALA A 91 -26.55 -30.60 7.44
N GLU A 92 -27.10 -31.02 6.30
CA GLU A 92 -26.55 -30.72 4.97
C GLU A 92 -26.51 -29.21 4.68
N ALA A 93 -27.60 -28.49 4.97
CA ALA A 93 -27.66 -27.05 4.81
C ALA A 93 -26.66 -26.30 5.72
N ALA A 94 -26.51 -26.75 6.97
CA ALA A 94 -25.58 -26.17 7.93
C ALA A 94 -24.11 -26.46 7.55
N VAL A 95 -23.78 -27.68 7.10
CA VAL A 95 -22.45 -28.03 6.58
C VAL A 95 -22.11 -27.20 5.34
N SER A 96 -23.06 -27.01 4.42
CA SER A 96 -22.86 -26.14 3.26
C SER A 96 -22.45 -24.72 3.67
N LYS A 97 -23.16 -24.15 4.66
CA LYS A 97 -22.82 -22.82 5.19
C LYS A 97 -21.48 -22.80 5.94
N GLN A 98 -21.17 -23.87 6.66
CA GLN A 98 -19.88 -24.03 7.36
C GLN A 98 -18.72 -24.01 6.36
N LEU A 99 -18.82 -24.73 5.24
CA LEU A 99 -17.80 -24.72 4.18
C LEU A 99 -17.63 -23.34 3.55
N ASP A 100 -18.72 -22.58 3.36
CA ASP A 100 -18.65 -21.20 2.85
C ASP A 100 -17.91 -20.26 3.82
N ILE A 101 -18.03 -20.51 5.12
CA ILE A 101 -17.30 -19.77 6.16
C ILE A 101 -15.82 -20.17 6.13
N GLU A 102 -15.52 -21.46 6.10
CA GLU A 102 -14.15 -21.99 6.03
C GLU A 102 -13.40 -21.46 4.80
N ALA A 103 -14.10 -21.25 3.67
CA ALA A 103 -13.52 -20.62 2.49
C ALA A 103 -13.26 -19.11 2.65
N GLN A 104 -14.02 -18.40 3.49
CA GLN A 104 -13.88 -16.97 3.74
C GLN A 104 -12.81 -16.63 4.78
N ILE A 105 -12.60 -17.49 5.77
CA ILE A 105 -11.58 -17.31 6.83
C ILE A 105 -10.19 -16.95 6.26
N PRO A 106 -9.59 -17.72 5.33
CA PRO A 106 -8.25 -17.41 4.83
C PRO A 106 -8.19 -16.09 4.05
N VAL A 107 -9.30 -15.69 3.42
CA VAL A 107 -9.39 -14.38 2.73
C VAL A 107 -9.34 -13.23 3.73
N LEU A 108 -10.05 -13.37 4.87
CA LEU A 108 -10.03 -12.39 5.95
C LEU A 108 -8.66 -12.33 6.63
N GLU A 109 -8.04 -13.48 6.89
CA GLU A 109 -6.70 -13.58 7.48
C GLU A 109 -5.62 -12.93 6.58
N ASN A 110 -5.67 -13.20 5.27
CA ASN A 110 -4.79 -12.54 4.31
C ASN A 110 -5.03 -11.03 4.30
N SER A 111 -6.29 -10.57 4.27
CA SER A 111 -6.61 -9.14 4.33
C SER A 111 -6.08 -8.47 5.61
N ILE A 112 -6.15 -9.14 6.77
CA ILE A 112 -5.58 -8.65 8.02
C ILE A 112 -4.05 -8.56 7.93
N THR A 113 -3.41 -9.55 7.32
CA THR A 113 -1.96 -9.58 7.12
C THR A 113 -1.50 -8.44 6.22
N GLU A 114 -2.14 -8.28 5.05
CA GLU A 114 -1.88 -7.17 4.12
C GLU A 114 -2.05 -5.80 4.81
N CYS A 115 -3.12 -5.60 5.57
CA CYS A 115 -3.32 -4.35 6.32
C CYS A 115 -2.21 -4.14 7.39
N SER A 116 -1.70 -5.22 7.98
CA SER A 116 -0.63 -5.13 8.99
C SER A 116 0.72 -4.77 8.37
N GLU A 117 1.00 -5.28 7.17
CA GLU A 117 2.20 -4.93 6.41
C GLU A 117 2.16 -3.45 5.99
N THR A 118 1.03 -2.99 5.45
CA THR A 118 0.87 -1.58 5.07
C THR A 118 0.91 -0.63 6.27
N GLU A 119 0.35 -1.01 7.41
CA GLU A 119 0.49 -0.28 8.68
C GLU A 119 1.98 -0.08 9.03
N ALA A 120 2.78 -1.15 9.01
CA ALA A 120 4.20 -1.09 9.34
C ALA A 120 5.00 -0.21 8.36
N GLU A 121 4.67 -0.27 7.06
CA GLU A 121 5.27 0.61 6.05
C GLU A 121 4.97 2.09 6.30
N LEU A 122 3.71 2.42 6.58
CA LEU A 122 3.28 3.80 6.85
C LEU A 122 3.89 4.34 8.16
N GLU A 123 4.01 3.52 9.20
CA GLU A 123 4.73 3.86 10.43
C GLU A 123 6.22 4.12 10.16
N GLY A 124 6.83 3.33 9.27
CA GLY A 124 8.19 3.55 8.78
C GLY A 124 8.34 4.92 8.08
N TYR A 125 7.39 5.27 7.20
CA TYR A 125 7.37 6.58 6.55
C TYR A 125 7.21 7.74 7.53
N ILE A 126 6.32 7.61 8.52
CA ILE A 126 6.18 8.63 9.58
C ILE A 126 7.49 8.81 10.33
N SER A 127 8.16 7.71 10.68
CA SER A 127 9.44 7.74 11.40
C SER A 127 10.54 8.43 10.56
N ALA A 128 10.62 8.12 9.27
CA ALA A 128 11.57 8.73 8.36
C ALA A 128 11.32 10.23 8.16
N LEU A 129 10.05 10.63 7.96
CA LEU A 129 9.67 12.04 7.84
C LEU A 129 9.95 12.83 9.14
N GLN A 130 9.70 12.23 10.30
CA GLN A 130 10.01 12.87 11.59
C GLN A 130 11.51 13.04 11.80
N ALA A 131 12.32 12.05 11.43
CA ALA A 131 13.77 12.17 11.45
C ALA A 131 14.24 13.31 10.54
N LYS A 132 13.70 13.36 9.31
CA LYS A 132 14.03 14.42 8.35
C LYS A 132 13.62 15.81 8.83
N LYS A 133 12.45 15.92 9.46
CA LYS A 133 11.97 17.17 10.08
C LYS A 133 12.97 17.68 11.12
N ARG A 134 13.47 16.79 11.99
CA ARG A 134 14.43 17.16 13.05
C ARG A 134 15.73 17.66 12.44
N GLU A 135 16.30 16.91 11.50
CA GLU A 135 17.50 17.30 10.75
C GLU A 135 17.34 18.71 10.14
N MET A 136 16.30 18.92 9.33
CA MET A 136 16.07 20.21 8.67
C MET A 136 15.80 21.36 9.66
N SER A 137 15.19 21.07 10.81
CA SER A 137 14.95 22.08 11.85
C SER A 137 16.24 22.50 12.56
N GLU A 138 17.17 21.56 12.76
CA GLU A 138 18.48 21.83 13.32
C GLU A 138 19.34 22.64 12.35
N GLU A 139 19.32 22.28 11.06
CA GLU A 139 20.00 23.02 10.00
C GLU A 139 19.45 24.45 9.85
N LEU A 140 18.12 24.63 9.88
CA LEU A 140 17.49 25.95 9.89
C LEU A 140 17.97 26.78 11.08
N LYS A 141 18.03 26.18 12.28
CA LYS A 141 18.48 26.87 13.49
C LYS A 141 19.95 27.27 13.41
N GLN A 142 20.80 26.39 12.89
CA GLN A 142 22.22 26.69 12.65
C GLN A 142 22.38 27.83 11.63
N TYR A 143 21.62 27.80 10.54
CA TYR A 143 21.61 28.86 9.53
C TYR A 143 21.18 30.22 10.09
N LYS A 144 20.11 30.27 10.91
CA LYS A 144 19.68 31.51 11.58
C LYS A 144 20.75 32.03 12.54
N SER A 145 21.41 31.14 13.28
CA SER A 145 22.46 31.50 14.24
C SER A 145 23.69 32.10 13.53
N SER A 146 24.19 31.44 12.47
CA SER A 146 25.33 31.92 11.69
C SER A 146 25.07 33.27 11.02
N ARG A 147 23.83 33.51 10.55
CA ARG A 147 23.45 34.82 9.99
C ARG A 147 23.33 35.92 11.03
N SER A 148 22.92 35.58 12.25
CA SER A 148 22.88 36.54 13.37
C SER A 148 24.29 36.91 13.86
N GLU A 149 25.23 35.97 13.86
CA GLU A 149 26.63 36.20 14.20
C GLU A 149 27.35 37.03 13.13
N ALA A 150 27.04 36.79 11.84
CA ALA A 150 27.54 37.58 10.72
C ALA A 150 26.99 39.04 10.69
N ALA A 151 25.96 39.36 11.47
CA ALA A 151 25.39 40.71 11.59
C ALA A 151 26.06 41.57 12.69
N SER A 152 27.08 41.05 13.40
CA SER A 152 27.92 41.87 14.29
C SER A 152 28.94 42.68 13.49
N PRO A 153 29.06 44.00 13.67
CA PRO A 153 29.91 44.82 12.81
C PRO A 153 31.38 44.64 13.22
N VAL A 154 32.14 43.94 12.38
CA VAL A 154 33.60 44.10 12.36
C VAL A 154 33.93 45.01 11.18
N GLN A 155 34.43 46.20 11.53
CA GLN A 155 35.00 47.17 10.60
C GLN A 155 36.21 46.61 9.86
N ALA A 156 36.10 46.62 8.52
CA ALA A 156 37.10 46.94 7.50
C ALA A 156 38.55 46.41 7.61
N SER A 157 38.95 45.67 6.57
CA SER A 157 40.08 46.09 5.73
C SER A 157 40.00 45.50 4.31
N SER A 158 40.05 46.41 3.35
CA SER A 158 40.36 46.27 1.92
C SER A 158 41.44 45.23 1.60
N GLU A 159 41.30 44.49 0.49
CA GLU A 159 42.28 44.54 -0.60
C GLU A 159 41.80 43.92 -1.92
N LYS A 160 42.24 44.55 -3.01
CA LYS A 160 42.00 44.29 -4.44
C LYS A 160 42.52 42.93 -4.90
N ALA A 161 41.87 42.33 -5.90
CA ALA A 161 42.55 41.85 -7.10
C ALA A 161 41.60 41.78 -8.30
N VAL A 162 42.08 42.32 -9.42
CA VAL A 162 41.48 42.32 -10.75
C VAL A 162 42.03 41.12 -11.52
N SER A 163 41.21 40.38 -12.26
CA SER A 163 41.66 39.82 -13.55
C SER A 163 40.49 39.51 -14.47
N SER A 164 40.77 39.77 -15.74
CA SER A 164 39.90 39.90 -16.90
C SER A 164 39.74 38.61 -17.71
N SER A 165 38.58 38.48 -18.35
CA SER A 165 38.32 37.87 -19.67
C SER A 165 39.04 36.57 -20.08
N SER A 166 38.27 35.53 -20.41
CA SER A 166 38.11 35.06 -21.82
C SER A 166 37.17 33.85 -21.91
N SER A 167 36.44 33.83 -23.02
CA SER A 167 35.54 32.80 -23.50
C SER A 167 36.27 31.63 -24.17
N VAL A 168 35.90 30.38 -23.87
CA VAL A 168 35.96 29.18 -24.75
C VAL A 168 34.92 28.19 -24.17
N GLN A 169 33.68 28.12 -24.68
CA GLN A 169 33.19 27.29 -25.78
C GLN A 169 33.42 25.76 -25.60
N THR A 170 32.29 25.04 -25.43
CA THR A 170 32.05 23.57 -25.67
C THR A 170 32.71 22.56 -24.73
N ARG A 171 32.08 21.46 -24.26
CA ARG A 171 31.16 20.50 -24.93
C ARG A 171 30.53 19.56 -23.88
N VAL A 172 29.36 18.98 -24.19
CA VAL A 172 28.83 17.61 -23.95
C VAL A 172 27.29 17.73 -24.09
N GLU A 173 26.75 17.69 -25.31
CA GLU A 173 26.22 16.49 -26.00
C GLU A 173 25.10 15.80 -25.22
N GLN A 174 23.86 16.15 -25.58
CA GLN A 174 22.66 15.39 -25.24
C GLN A 174 22.24 14.56 -26.45
N ALA A 175 21.94 13.30 -26.16
CA ALA A 175 21.95 12.17 -27.05
C ALA A 175 20.76 12.07 -28.01
N GLU A 176 21.04 11.30 -29.06
CA GLU A 176 20.17 10.76 -30.10
C GLU A 176 18.98 9.95 -29.54
N SER A 177 17.85 9.96 -30.26
CA SER A 177 16.95 8.80 -30.28
C SER A 177 16.31 8.62 -31.66
N ALA A 178 16.88 7.72 -32.45
CA ALA A 178 16.20 6.99 -33.52
C ALA A 178 15.20 6.00 -32.88
N PHE A 179 13.94 5.90 -33.33
CA PHE A 179 13.45 5.10 -34.46
C PHE A 179 13.75 3.59 -34.36
N ASP A 180 12.75 2.82 -33.91
CA ASP A 180 12.36 1.50 -34.46
C ASP A 180 10.94 1.18 -33.96
N ARG A 181 9.93 1.07 -34.83
CA ARG A 181 9.55 -0.10 -35.68
C ARG A 181 8.99 -1.27 -34.86
N VAL A 182 7.67 -1.51 -34.91
CA VAL A 182 6.93 -2.32 -35.91
C VAL A 182 6.96 -3.83 -35.58
N LEU A 183 5.75 -4.38 -35.47
CA LEU A 183 5.35 -5.79 -35.65
C LEU A 183 5.68 -6.82 -34.56
N ALA A 184 4.69 -7.06 -33.71
CA ALA A 184 4.23 -8.42 -33.40
C ALA A 184 2.70 -8.40 -33.56
N ALA A 185 2.16 -8.64 -34.76
CA ALA A 185 1.96 -9.96 -35.35
C ALA A 185 1.16 -10.89 -34.44
N GLN A 186 -0.06 -11.18 -34.89
CA GLN A 186 -0.72 -12.48 -34.74
C GLN A 186 -1.00 -12.95 -33.31
N THR A 187 -2.16 -12.57 -32.79
CA THR A 187 -3.11 -13.59 -32.35
C THR A 187 -4.44 -13.33 -33.03
N GLY A 188 -4.55 -13.81 -34.27
CA GLY A 188 -5.85 -14.06 -34.84
C GLY A 188 -6.52 -15.15 -34.02
N VAL A 189 -7.61 -14.82 -33.33
CA VAL A 189 -8.63 -15.80 -32.93
C VAL A 189 -9.99 -15.13 -33.12
N GLY A 190 -10.78 -15.76 -34.00
CA GLY A 190 -12.05 -15.25 -34.49
C GLY A 190 -13.15 -15.19 -33.42
N SER A 191 -14.05 -14.23 -33.63
CA SER A 191 -15.33 -14.08 -32.95
C SER A 191 -16.36 -15.12 -33.40
N SER A 192 -16.03 -16.42 -33.32
CA SER A 192 -16.97 -17.51 -33.56
C SER A 192 -16.89 -18.54 -32.43
N GLY A 193 -17.50 -18.20 -31.31
CA GLY A 193 -17.57 -19.07 -30.13
C GLY A 193 -18.33 -18.47 -28.95
N ALA A 194 -19.21 -17.48 -29.18
CA ALA A 194 -20.02 -16.89 -28.10
C ALA A 194 -21.10 -17.87 -27.60
N ALA A 195 -21.63 -18.73 -28.47
CA ALA A 195 -22.61 -19.76 -28.10
C ALA A 195 -21.97 -20.94 -27.34
N THR A 196 -20.82 -21.45 -27.80
CA THR A 196 -20.12 -22.59 -27.17
C THR A 196 -19.52 -22.25 -25.79
N ARG A 197 -19.00 -21.03 -25.60
CA ARG A 197 -18.48 -20.57 -24.29
C ARG A 197 -19.55 -20.49 -23.19
N THR A 198 -20.82 -20.30 -23.57
CA THR A 198 -21.92 -20.22 -22.60
C THR A 198 -22.35 -21.63 -22.15
N GLU A 199 -22.37 -22.60 -23.07
CA GLU A 199 -22.64 -24.01 -22.74
C GLU A 199 -21.50 -24.64 -21.93
N ASP A 200 -20.25 -24.34 -22.28
CA ASP A 200 -19.09 -24.83 -21.52
C ASP A 200 -19.02 -24.19 -20.13
N ALA A 201 -19.35 -22.90 -20.00
CA ALA A 201 -19.47 -22.25 -18.69
C ALA A 201 -20.57 -22.88 -17.82
N ALA A 202 -21.71 -23.25 -18.41
CA ALA A 202 -22.79 -23.93 -17.69
C ALA A 202 -22.38 -25.33 -17.21
N LYS A 203 -21.69 -26.11 -18.04
CA LYS A 203 -21.15 -27.42 -17.66
C LYS A 203 -20.08 -27.33 -16.58
N LEU A 204 -19.23 -26.29 -16.64
CA LEU A 204 -18.24 -26.04 -15.59
C LEU A 204 -18.90 -25.67 -14.26
N ALA A 205 -19.94 -24.83 -14.28
CA ALA A 205 -20.73 -24.53 -13.08
C ALA A 205 -21.43 -25.77 -12.51
N GLU A 206 -21.96 -26.65 -13.37
CA GLU A 206 -22.55 -27.93 -12.93
C GLU A 206 -21.51 -28.85 -12.29
N LEU A 207 -20.29 -28.91 -12.83
CA LEU A 207 -19.19 -29.65 -12.22
C LEU A 207 -18.78 -29.07 -10.86
N GLU A 208 -18.76 -27.75 -10.72
CA GLU A 208 -18.50 -27.08 -9.45
C GLU A 208 -19.58 -27.39 -8.41
N ASP A 209 -20.85 -27.38 -8.82
CA ASP A 209 -21.98 -27.75 -7.96
C ASP A 209 -21.91 -29.23 -7.52
N LEU A 210 -21.54 -30.14 -8.42
CA LEU A 210 -21.33 -31.55 -8.08
C LEU A 210 -20.16 -31.73 -7.13
N ALA A 211 -19.04 -31.06 -7.37
CA ALA A 211 -17.88 -31.10 -6.48
C ALA A 211 -18.24 -30.55 -5.09
N ARG A 212 -19.04 -29.48 -5.02
CA ARG A 212 -19.53 -28.90 -3.77
C ARG A 212 -20.44 -29.87 -3.03
N LYS A 213 -21.41 -30.49 -3.70
CA LYS A 213 -22.28 -31.52 -3.10
C LYS A 213 -21.47 -32.68 -2.54
N ASN A 214 -20.48 -33.18 -3.28
CA ASN A 214 -19.61 -34.26 -2.81
C ASN A 214 -18.83 -33.88 -1.54
N ARG A 215 -18.28 -32.65 -1.48
CA ARG A 215 -17.61 -32.15 -0.26
C ARG A 215 -18.54 -32.07 0.94
N ILE A 216 -19.77 -31.59 0.73
CA ILE A 216 -20.79 -31.53 1.79
C ILE A 216 -21.09 -32.94 2.31
N GLN A 217 -21.29 -33.90 1.41
CA GLN A 217 -21.58 -35.29 1.77
C GLN A 217 -20.41 -35.96 2.50
N GLU A 218 -19.17 -35.75 2.05
CA GLU A 218 -17.96 -36.24 2.70
C GLU A 218 -17.86 -35.70 4.13
N ARG A 219 -18.02 -34.39 4.31
CA ARG A 219 -17.98 -33.74 5.61
C ARG A 219 -19.09 -34.22 6.54
N LEU A 220 -20.30 -34.41 6.02
CA LEU A 220 -21.43 -34.90 6.79
C LEU A 220 -21.22 -36.36 7.23
N ALA A 221 -20.63 -37.20 6.36
CA ALA A 221 -20.25 -38.56 6.71
C ALA A 221 -19.17 -38.61 7.79
N GLU A 222 -18.15 -37.73 7.71
CA GLU A 222 -17.13 -37.59 8.76
C GLU A 222 -17.78 -37.25 10.11
N ILE A 223 -18.66 -36.25 10.15
CA ILE A 223 -19.32 -35.82 11.39
C ILE A 223 -20.21 -36.93 11.96
N LYS A 224 -21.01 -37.61 11.12
CA LYS A 224 -21.80 -38.78 11.54
C LYS A 224 -20.95 -39.86 12.17
N SER A 225 -19.79 -40.17 11.58
CA SER A 225 -18.87 -41.18 12.12
C SER A 225 -18.32 -40.82 13.51
N LYS A 226 -18.19 -39.52 13.81
CA LYS A 226 -17.75 -39.01 15.12
C LYS A 226 -18.87 -39.01 16.15
N VAL A 227 -20.13 -38.79 15.73
CA VAL A 227 -21.30 -38.78 16.63
C VAL A 227 -21.76 -40.19 17.00
N GLN A 228 -21.55 -41.18 16.12
CA GLN A 228 -21.91 -42.59 16.38
C GLN A 228 -20.88 -43.37 17.22
N LYS A 229 -19.70 -42.78 17.49
CA LYS A 229 -18.67 -43.34 18.38
C LYS A 229 -18.90 -42.90 19.82
#